data_AF-A0A3D0RCQ7-F1
#
_entry.id   AF-A0A3D0RCQ7-F1
#
_cell.length_a   1.000
_cell.length_b   1.000
_cell.length_c   1.000
_cell.angle_alpha   90.00
_cell.angle_beta   90.00
_cell.angle_gamma   90.00
#
_symmetry.space_group_name_H-M   'P 1'
#
loop_
_entity.id
_entity.type
_entity.pdbx_description
1 polymer ?
#
loop_
_entity_poly.entity_id
_entity_poly.type
_entity_poly.pdbx_seq_one_letter_code
_entity_poly.pdbx_strand_id
1 'polypeptide(L)'
;ADRDIGIVIIGGGVFGLLCALLLRVYDHSHIWIAEPNALRRDLLDALDGGEAFDPVAAPAQDALADIVIDAVGLGITRAAGSAIVRPGGIMVYLGLQNFAPGLYRRRFTLLDITFTGTYCYRTHDFSEALRLLTAGAVNGDGWTEIRDQQTGAKAFVDMQQSKAPPKIILTTGSG
;
A
#
# COMPACT_ATOMS: atom_id res chain seq x y z
N ALA A 1 -1.60 24.27 15.80
CA ALA A 1 -2.30 24.04 14.53
C ALA A 1 -2.11 22.57 14.24
N ASP A 2 -3.20 21.79 14.20
CA ASP A 2 -3.10 20.38 13.84
C ASP A 2 -2.61 20.34 12.39
N ARG A 3 -1.40 19.84 12.19
CA ARG A 3 -0.81 19.75 10.86
C ARG A 3 -1.47 18.56 10.18
N ASP A 4 -1.98 18.75 8.97
CA ASP A 4 -2.45 17.63 8.16
C ASP A 4 -1.32 16.59 8.03
N ILE A 5 -1.63 15.37 8.47
CA ILE A 5 -0.68 14.24 8.54
C ILE A 5 -0.36 13.79 7.12
N GLY A 6 0.89 13.94 6.70
CA GLY A 6 1.35 13.48 5.39
C GLY A 6 1.72 11.99 5.41
N ILE A 7 1.07 11.21 4.56
CA ILE A 7 1.21 9.75 4.52
C ILE A 7 1.80 9.32 3.17
N VAL A 8 2.90 8.57 3.20
CA VAL A 8 3.49 7.98 1.99
C VAL A 8 3.35 6.47 2.04
N ILE A 9 2.67 5.91 1.04
CA ILE A 9 2.53 4.47 0.82
C ILE A 9 3.53 4.05 -0.25
N ILE A 10 4.41 3.11 0.08
CA ILE A 10 5.34 2.52 -0.88
C ILE A 10 4.74 1.23 -1.42
N GLY A 11 4.47 1.21 -2.73
CA GLY A 11 3.85 0.11 -3.45
C GLY A 11 2.35 0.33 -3.68
N GLY A 12 1.96 0.41 -4.95
CA GLY A 12 0.57 0.61 -5.39
C GLY A 12 -0.23 -0.67 -5.62
N GLY A 13 0.28 -1.82 -5.19
CA GLY A 13 -0.44 -3.10 -5.29
C GLY A 13 -1.67 -3.16 -4.36
N VAL A 14 -2.32 -4.33 -4.29
CA VAL A 14 -3.58 -4.49 -3.54
C VAL A 14 -3.52 -3.98 -2.09
N PHE A 15 -2.43 -4.23 -1.36
CA PHE A 15 -2.29 -3.76 0.02
C PHE A 15 -2.12 -2.24 0.11
N GLY A 16 -1.31 -1.64 -0.75
CA GLY A 16 -1.13 -0.19 -0.78
C GLY A 16 -2.41 0.55 -1.18
N LEU A 17 -3.12 0.04 -2.18
CA LEU A 17 -4.44 0.54 -2.58
C LEU A 17 -5.44 0.48 -1.41
N LEU A 18 -5.54 -0.67 -0.73
CA LEU A 18 -6.44 -0.81 0.41
C LEU A 18 -6.08 0.12 1.57
N CYS A 19 -4.79 0.33 1.85
CA CYS A 19 -4.36 1.34 2.81
C CYS A 19 -4.82 2.74 2.41
N ALA A 20 -4.65 3.12 1.14
CA ALA A 20 -5.07 4.42 0.64
C ALA A 20 -6.58 4.63 0.76
N LEU A 21 -7.39 3.66 0.30
CA LEU A 21 -8.85 3.70 0.40
C LEU A 21 -9.33 3.78 1.85
N LEU A 22 -8.73 3.00 2.76
CA LEU A 22 -9.07 3.06 4.19
C LEU A 22 -8.73 4.42 4.79
N LEU A 23 -7.57 4.99 4.46
CA LEU A 23 -7.19 6.31 4.93
C LEU A 23 -8.17 7.40 4.46
N ARG A 24 -8.67 7.31 3.22
CA ARG A 24 -9.74 8.18 2.71
C ARG A 24 -11.05 8.04 3.50
N VAL A 25 -11.44 6.81 3.85
CA VAL A 25 -12.62 6.55 4.69
C VAL A 25 -12.47 7.17 6.09
N TYR A 26 -11.25 7.31 6.58
CA TYR A 26 -10.93 7.99 7.84
C TYR A 26 -10.51 9.46 7.66
N ASP A 27 -10.98 10.11 6.58
CA ASP A 27 -10.84 11.54 6.31
C ASP A 27 -9.38 12.05 6.16
N HIS A 28 -8.42 11.17 5.85
CA HIS A 28 -7.08 11.60 5.47
C HIS A 28 -7.01 11.98 3.99
N SER A 29 -6.49 13.17 3.69
CA SER A 29 -6.41 13.71 2.32
C SER A 29 -4.99 13.76 1.74
N HIS A 30 -3.95 13.81 2.58
CA HIS A 30 -2.56 13.95 2.17
C HIS A 30 -1.88 12.58 2.06
N ILE A 31 -2.26 11.83 1.01
CA ILE A 31 -1.82 10.47 0.75
C ILE A 31 -1.07 10.45 -0.58
N TRP A 32 0.19 10.02 -0.54
CA TRP A 32 1.01 9.79 -1.74
C TRP A 32 1.33 8.32 -1.89
N ILE A 33 1.28 7.80 -3.12
CA ILE A 33 1.52 6.38 -3.42
C ILE A 33 2.70 6.26 -4.40
N ALA A 34 3.82 5.72 -3.91
CA ALA A 34 4.99 5.44 -4.72
C ALA A 34 4.79 4.13 -5.50
N GLU A 35 4.56 4.22 -6.81
CA GLU A 35 4.32 3.06 -7.68
C GLU A 35 5.06 3.21 -9.02
N PRO A 36 6.08 2.39 -9.32
CA PRO A 36 6.86 2.51 -10.56
C PRO A 36 6.10 2.09 -11.83
N ASN A 37 5.02 1.31 -11.73
CA ASN A 37 4.25 0.89 -12.90
C ASN A 37 3.22 1.96 -13.31
N ALA A 38 3.39 2.55 -14.49
CA ALA A 38 2.50 3.58 -15.03
C ALA A 38 1.03 3.16 -15.11
N LEU A 39 0.73 1.96 -15.62
CA LEU A 39 -0.66 1.47 -15.72
C LEU A 39 -1.31 1.32 -14.35
N ARG A 40 -0.51 0.99 -13.33
CA ARG A 40 -1.02 0.90 -11.96
C ARG A 40 -1.22 2.29 -11.35
N ARG A 41 -0.39 3.27 -11.68
CA ARG A 41 -0.62 4.68 -11.28
C ARG A 41 -1.93 5.21 -11.86
N ASP A 42 -2.16 5.00 -13.16
CA ASP A 42 -3.41 5.43 -13.82
C ASP A 42 -4.65 4.83 -13.13
N LEU A 43 -4.56 3.56 -12.71
CA LEU A 43 -5.62 2.91 -11.93
C LEU A 43 -5.81 3.54 -10.54
N LEU A 44 -4.71 3.81 -9.82
CA LEU A 44 -4.77 4.42 -8.49
C LEU A 44 -5.40 5.81 -8.53
N ASP A 45 -5.03 6.62 -9.53
CA ASP A 45 -5.58 7.96 -9.73
C ASP A 45 -7.08 7.90 -10.05
N ALA A 46 -7.52 6.91 -10.83
CA ALA A 46 -8.94 6.70 -11.15
C ALA A 46 -9.79 6.27 -9.93
N LEU A 47 -9.17 5.69 -8.90
CA LEU A 47 -9.84 5.22 -7.68
C LEU A 47 -9.86 6.26 -6.55
N ASP A 48 -9.26 7.44 -6.76
CA ASP A 48 -9.16 8.55 -5.79
C ASP A 48 -8.57 8.16 -4.42
N GLY A 49 -7.71 7.13 -4.39
CA GLY A 49 -7.07 6.67 -3.16
C GLY A 49 -6.02 7.66 -2.61
N GLY A 50 -5.33 8.35 -3.50
CA GLY A 50 -4.24 9.28 -3.19
C GLY A 50 -3.47 9.65 -4.45
N GLU A 51 -2.48 10.53 -4.34
CA GLU A 51 -1.66 10.98 -5.46
C GLU A 51 -0.59 9.93 -5.78
N ALA A 52 -0.72 9.23 -6.92
CA ALA A 52 0.27 8.25 -7.34
C ALA A 52 1.45 8.92 -8.07
N PHE A 53 2.68 8.53 -7.74
CA PHE A 53 3.87 9.07 -8.38
C PHE A 53 4.90 7.99 -8.71
N ASP A 54 5.78 8.29 -9.66
CA ASP A 54 6.89 7.43 -10.03
C ASP A 54 8.11 7.68 -9.12
N PRO A 55 8.44 6.77 -8.19
CA PRO A 55 9.56 6.98 -7.27
C PRO A 55 10.93 6.86 -7.93
N VAL A 56 11.01 6.39 -9.18
CA VAL A 56 12.25 6.30 -9.95
C VAL A 56 12.53 7.63 -10.65
N ALA A 57 11.49 8.27 -11.21
CA ALA A 57 11.61 9.56 -11.88
C ALA A 57 11.71 10.73 -10.89
N ALA A 58 10.98 10.67 -9.78
CA ALA A 58 10.96 11.69 -8.73
C ALA A 58 11.23 11.02 -7.37
N PRO A 59 12.49 10.69 -7.05
CA PRO A 59 12.82 10.10 -5.76
C PRO A 59 12.55 11.14 -4.67
N ALA A 60 11.75 10.76 -3.67
CA ALA A 60 11.26 11.64 -2.61
C ALA A 60 12.34 12.04 -1.57
N GLN A 61 13.60 12.24 -2.00
CA GLN A 61 14.79 12.29 -1.14
C GLN A 61 14.78 13.40 -0.06
N ASP A 62 13.86 14.37 -0.13
CA ASP A 62 13.67 15.42 0.89
C ASP A 62 12.22 15.54 1.42
N ALA A 63 11.31 14.65 1.01
CA ALA A 63 9.95 14.63 1.56
C ALA A 63 9.98 14.05 2.98
N LEU A 64 9.47 14.81 3.96
CA LEU A 64 9.37 14.36 5.35
C LEU A 64 7.92 13.94 5.67
N ALA A 65 7.65 12.64 5.51
CA ALA A 65 6.35 12.03 5.79
C ALA A 65 6.15 11.79 7.29
N ASP A 66 4.95 12.07 7.80
CA ASP A 66 4.52 11.74 9.15
C ASP A 66 4.41 10.22 9.33
N ILE A 67 3.83 9.55 8.34
CA ILE A 67 3.64 8.10 8.30
C ILE A 67 4.15 7.57 6.97
N VAL A 68 4.93 6.49 7.04
CA VAL A 68 5.35 5.70 5.88
C VAL A 68 4.78 4.29 6.00
N ILE A 69 4.13 3.79 4.95
CA ILE A 69 3.57 2.44 4.87
C ILE A 69 4.31 1.69 3.76
N ASP A 70 5.21 0.76 4.09
CA ASP A 70 5.90 -0.05 3.08
C ASP A 70 5.14 -1.36 2.81
N ALA A 71 4.35 -1.36 1.73
CA ALA A 71 3.55 -2.48 1.24
C ALA A 71 4.30 -3.41 0.27
N VAL A 72 5.59 -3.14 -0.01
CA VAL A 72 6.41 -3.92 -0.95
C VAL A 72 7.37 -4.83 -0.17
N GLY A 73 8.20 -4.23 0.68
CA GLY A 73 9.15 -4.95 1.52
C GLY A 73 10.43 -5.39 0.83
N LEU A 74 10.92 -4.63 -0.15
CA LEU A 74 12.26 -4.77 -0.70
C LEU A 74 13.27 -3.96 0.13
N GLY A 75 14.56 -4.31 0.02
CA GLY A 75 15.63 -3.53 0.66
C GLY A 75 15.65 -2.06 0.21
N ILE A 76 15.38 -1.81 -1.07
CA ILE A 76 15.30 -0.45 -1.63
C ILE A 76 14.09 0.33 -1.11
N THR A 77 12.94 -0.31 -0.88
CA THR A 77 11.73 0.37 -0.35
C THR A 77 11.90 0.64 1.14
N ARG A 78 12.52 -0.27 1.89
CA ARG A 78 12.91 -0.03 3.29
C ARG A 78 13.89 1.14 3.44
N ALA A 79 14.87 1.24 2.54
CA ALA A 79 15.82 2.34 2.52
C ALA A 79 15.14 3.68 2.18
N ALA A 80 14.29 3.69 1.15
CA ALA A 80 13.50 4.87 0.79
C ALA A 80 12.61 5.32 1.95
N GLY A 81 11.84 4.39 2.55
CA GLY A 81 10.98 4.69 3.69
C GLY A 81 11.74 5.22 4.91
N SER A 82 12.91 4.64 5.19
CA SER A 82 13.80 5.12 6.26
C SER A 82 14.32 6.54 6.04
N ALA A 83 14.52 6.94 4.78
CA ALA A 83 15.01 8.26 4.42
C ALA A 83 13.91 9.33 4.57
N ILE A 84 12.69 9.02 4.13
CA ILE A 84 11.59 9.99 4.03
C ILE A 84 10.76 10.13 5.29
N VAL A 85 10.77 9.15 6.20
CA VAL A 85 10.05 9.30 7.48
C VAL A 85 10.69 10.42 8.30
N ARG A 86 9.86 11.36 8.79
CA ARG A 86 10.33 12.52 9.54
C ARG A 86 10.81 12.16 10.96
N PRO A 87 11.58 13.03 11.63
CA PRO A 87 11.80 12.91 13.07
C PRO A 87 10.47 12.82 13.84
N GLY A 88 10.36 11.85 14.75
CA GLY A 88 9.14 11.54 15.49
C GLY A 88 8.04 10.86 14.65
N GLY A 89 8.31 10.49 13.40
CA GLY A 89 7.35 9.84 12.51
C GLY A 89 7.22 8.34 12.74
N ILE A 90 6.32 7.71 12.00
CA ILE A 90 6.03 6.28 12.09
C ILE A 90 6.28 5.60 10.75
N MET A 91 7.03 4.51 10.75
CA MET A 91 7.15 3.59 9.62
C MET A 91 6.45 2.27 9.94
N VAL A 92 5.37 1.99 9.20
CA VAL A 92 4.60 0.75 9.24
C VAL A 92 5.08 -0.18 8.12
N TYR A 93 5.36 -1.42 8.47
CA TYR A 93 5.94 -2.40 7.56
C TYR A 93 5.02 -3.62 7.40
N LEU A 94 4.55 -3.84 6.17
CA LEU A 94 3.62 -4.93 5.79
C LEU A 94 4.15 -5.80 4.64
N GLY A 95 5.01 -5.24 3.77
CA GLY A 95 5.58 -5.97 2.65
C GLY A 95 6.56 -7.06 3.09
N LEU A 96 6.62 -8.17 2.33
CA LEU A 96 7.44 -9.35 2.65
C LEU A 96 8.33 -9.81 1.48
N GLN A 97 8.57 -8.96 0.48
CA GLN A 97 9.18 -9.40 -0.78
C GLN A 97 10.63 -9.89 -0.64
N ASN A 98 11.43 -9.34 0.28
CA ASN A 98 12.73 -9.92 0.63
C ASN A 98 13.22 -9.55 2.04
N PHE A 99 14.32 -10.16 2.47
CA PHE A 99 14.98 -9.92 3.77
C PHE A 99 16.26 -9.06 3.67
N ALA A 100 16.48 -8.36 2.55
CA ALA A 100 17.67 -7.54 2.34
C ALA A 100 17.78 -6.39 3.38
N PRO A 101 18.97 -5.80 3.62
CA PRO A 101 19.10 -4.60 4.44
C PRO A 101 18.26 -3.42 3.92
N GLY A 102 18.17 -2.33 4.70
CA GLY A 102 17.49 -1.10 4.27
C GLY A 102 16.99 -0.23 5.43
N LEU A 103 16.88 -0.77 6.65
CA LEU A 103 16.44 0.00 7.80
C LEU A 103 17.58 0.84 8.41
N TYR A 104 17.42 2.17 8.46
CA TYR A 104 18.44 3.08 8.99
C TYR A 104 18.39 3.20 10.51
N ARG A 105 18.72 2.11 11.23
CA ARG A 105 18.59 1.99 12.69
C ARG A 105 19.14 3.20 13.48
N ARG A 106 20.32 3.72 13.12
CA ARG A 106 20.92 4.89 13.79
C ARG A 106 20.04 6.14 13.66
N ARG A 107 19.46 6.37 12.47
CA ARG A 107 18.52 7.48 12.23
C ARG A 107 17.28 7.32 13.10
N PHE A 108 16.74 6.09 13.17
CA PHE A 108 15.54 5.82 13.97
C PHE A 108 15.73 6.14 15.44
N THR A 109 16.87 5.75 16.01
CA THR A 109 17.22 6.09 17.38
C THR A 109 17.46 7.58 17.59
N LEU A 110 18.19 8.25 16.68
CA LEU A 110 18.56 9.66 16.85
C LEU A 110 17.39 10.63 16.64
N LEU A 111 16.37 10.22 15.89
CA LEU A 111 15.24 11.05 15.50
C LEU A 111 13.92 10.57 16.08
N ASP A 112 13.95 9.65 17.06
CA ASP A 112 12.78 9.07 17.72
C ASP A 112 11.70 8.57 16.73
N ILE A 113 12.14 7.90 15.66
CA ILE A 113 11.22 7.33 14.66
C ILE A 113 10.72 5.97 15.15
N THR A 114 9.41 5.76 15.12
CA THR A 114 8.79 4.47 15.44
C THR A 114 8.82 3.55 14.22
N PHE A 115 9.31 2.32 14.38
CA PHE A 115 9.17 1.25 13.40
C PHE A 115 8.24 0.18 13.93
N THR A 116 7.24 -0.22 13.16
CA THR A 116 6.34 -1.31 13.54
C THR A 116 6.03 -2.21 12.35
N GLY A 117 6.06 -3.53 12.59
CA GLY A 117 5.57 -4.52 11.65
C GLY A 117 4.13 -4.90 11.98
N THR A 118 3.33 -5.20 10.96
CA THR A 118 1.99 -5.76 11.14
C THR A 118 1.83 -7.03 10.31
N TYR A 119 1.12 -8.03 10.86
CA TYR A 119 0.91 -9.30 10.21
C TYR A 119 -0.52 -9.80 10.43
N CYS A 120 -1.19 -10.14 9.33
CA CYS A 120 -2.60 -10.55 9.30
C CYS A 120 -3.51 -9.52 9.98
N TYR A 121 -4.31 -9.96 10.94
CA TYR A 121 -5.38 -9.20 11.56
C TYR A 121 -5.88 -9.94 12.79
N ARG A 122 -6.51 -9.21 13.70
CA ARG A 122 -7.23 -9.71 14.86
C ARG A 122 -8.72 -9.82 14.54
N THR A 123 -9.49 -10.44 15.43
CA THR A 123 -10.94 -10.58 15.28
C THR A 123 -11.66 -9.25 15.12
N HIS A 124 -11.21 -8.20 15.81
CA HIS A 124 -11.80 -6.87 15.69
C HIS A 124 -11.50 -6.24 14.32
N ASP A 125 -10.29 -6.39 13.79
CA ASP A 125 -9.92 -5.91 12.45
C ASP A 125 -10.80 -6.57 11.37
N PHE A 126 -11.06 -7.87 11.50
CA PHE A 126 -11.95 -8.59 10.59
C PHE A 126 -13.40 -8.10 10.67
N SER A 127 -13.88 -7.86 11.90
CA SER A 127 -15.23 -7.32 12.13
C SER A 127 -15.38 -5.93 11.53
N GLU A 128 -14.35 -5.09 11.65
CA GLU A 128 -14.32 -3.75 11.07
C GLU A 128 -14.25 -3.80 9.55
N ALA A 129 -13.43 -4.67 8.97
CA ALA A 129 -13.41 -4.87 7.52
C ALA A 129 -14.78 -5.28 6.97
N LEU A 130 -15.49 -6.19 7.66
CA LEU A 130 -16.85 -6.58 7.28
C LEU A 130 -17.84 -5.40 7.39
N ARG A 131 -17.73 -4.59 8.44
CA ARG A 131 -18.56 -3.38 8.60
C ARG A 131 -18.34 -2.40 7.45
N LEU A 132 -17.09 -2.14 7.08
CA LEU A 132 -16.74 -1.23 5.99
C LEU A 132 -17.22 -1.72 4.63
N LEU A 133 -17.07 -3.02 4.36
CA LEU A 133 -17.57 -3.66 3.14
C LEU A 133 -19.10 -3.61 3.05
N THR A 134 -19.80 -3.94 4.13
CA THR A 134 -21.28 -3.97 4.13
C THR A 134 -21.90 -2.57 4.13
N ALA A 135 -21.19 -1.56 4.65
CA ALA A 135 -21.57 -0.16 4.54
C ALA A 135 -21.28 0.46 3.16
N GLY A 136 -20.56 -0.25 2.28
CA GLY A 136 -20.14 0.27 0.97
C GLY A 136 -19.03 1.32 1.04
N ALA A 137 -18.43 1.55 2.21
CA ALA A 137 -17.35 2.52 2.39
C ALA A 137 -16.04 2.07 1.70
N VAL A 138 -15.85 0.76 1.56
CA VAL A 138 -14.80 0.16 0.74
C VAL A 138 -15.45 -0.95 -0.09
N ASN A 139 -15.12 -1.04 -1.37
CA ASN A 139 -15.60 -2.10 -2.27
C ASN A 139 -14.50 -2.51 -3.27
N GLY A 140 -14.78 -3.54 -4.07
CA GLY A 140 -13.85 -4.10 -5.07
C GLY A 140 -13.95 -3.48 -6.45
N ASP A 141 -14.77 -2.45 -6.65
CA ASP A 141 -15.14 -1.98 -7.98
C ASP A 141 -13.94 -1.29 -8.65
N GLY A 142 -13.69 -1.63 -9.91
CA GLY A 142 -12.58 -1.07 -10.70
C GLY A 142 -11.20 -1.69 -10.44
N TRP A 143 -11.00 -2.47 -9.37
CA TRP A 143 -9.68 -3.05 -9.04
C TRP A 143 -9.70 -4.54 -8.67
N THR A 144 -10.87 -5.17 -8.66
CA THR A 144 -11.03 -6.62 -8.54
C THR A 144 -11.53 -7.25 -9.83
N GLU A 145 -11.16 -8.49 -10.08
CA GLU A 145 -11.72 -9.31 -11.16
C GLU A 145 -12.00 -10.72 -10.65
N ILE A 146 -13.16 -11.26 -11.04
CA ILE A 146 -13.55 -12.63 -10.76
C ILE A 146 -13.20 -13.50 -11.96
N ARG A 147 -12.45 -14.58 -11.75
CA ARG A 147 -12.09 -15.56 -12.79
C ARG A 147 -12.45 -16.97 -12.37
N ASP A 148 -12.72 -17.82 -13.35
CA ASP A 148 -12.93 -19.25 -13.11
C ASP A 148 -11.63 -19.92 -12.62
N GLN A 149 -11.72 -20.79 -11.62
CA GLN A 149 -10.57 -21.52 -11.06
C GLN A 149 -9.78 -22.32 -12.11
N GLN A 150 -10.42 -22.84 -13.17
CA GLN A 150 -9.77 -23.53 -14.27
C GLN A 150 -8.79 -22.61 -15.04
N THR A 151 -9.02 -21.30 -15.00
CA THR A 151 -8.11 -20.30 -15.59
C THR A 151 -7.03 -19.81 -14.62
N GLY A 152 -6.92 -20.41 -13.43
CA GLY A 152 -6.01 -19.97 -12.36
C GLY A 152 -4.55 -19.85 -12.79
N ALA A 153 -4.03 -20.80 -13.57
CA ALA A 153 -2.66 -20.72 -14.09
C ALA A 153 -2.44 -19.46 -14.94
N LYS A 154 -3.41 -19.12 -15.80
CA LYS A 154 -3.39 -17.89 -16.60
C LYS A 154 -3.48 -16.64 -15.71
N ALA A 155 -4.25 -16.67 -14.63
CA ALA A 155 -4.33 -15.56 -13.67
C ALA A 155 -2.95 -15.21 -13.08
N PHE A 156 -2.17 -16.21 -12.66
CA PHE A 156 -0.79 -15.97 -12.16
C PHE A 156 0.14 -15.38 -13.24
N VAL A 157 0.05 -15.87 -14.49
CA VAL A 157 0.84 -15.33 -15.60
C VAL A 157 0.48 -13.87 -15.88
N ASP A 158 -0.82 -13.56 -15.93
CA ASP A 158 -1.29 -12.19 -16.18
C ASP A 158 -0.86 -11.26 -15.04
N MET A 159 -0.90 -11.71 -13.78
CA MET A 159 -0.38 -10.95 -12.63
C MET A 159 1.11 -10.67 -12.75
N GLN A 160 1.92 -11.67 -13.10
CA GLN A 160 3.37 -11.50 -13.28
C GLN A 160 3.68 -10.53 -14.44
N GLN A 161 2.88 -10.55 -15.49
CA GLN A 161 3.02 -9.66 -16.66
C GLN A 161 2.37 -8.29 -16.48
N SER A 162 1.84 -7.97 -15.29
CA SER A 162 1.10 -6.72 -15.02
C SER A 162 -0.10 -6.49 -15.97
N LYS A 163 -0.76 -7.57 -16.39
CA LYS A 163 -1.97 -7.57 -17.22
C LYS A 163 -3.25 -7.90 -16.43
N ALA A 164 -3.11 -8.10 -15.13
CA ALA A 164 -4.22 -8.34 -14.21
C ALA A 164 -4.49 -7.09 -13.37
N PRO A 165 -5.74 -6.92 -12.89
CA PRO A 165 -6.02 -5.91 -11.88
C PRO A 165 -5.30 -6.26 -10.56
N PRO A 166 -5.27 -5.34 -9.58
CA PRO A 166 -4.63 -5.56 -8.29
C PRO A 166 -5.06 -6.84 -7.58
N LYS A 167 -6.32 -7.27 -7.74
CA LYS A 167 -6.85 -8.47 -7.09
C LYS A 167 -7.68 -9.34 -8.04
N ILE A 168 -7.32 -10.62 -8.12
CA ILE A 168 -8.14 -11.65 -8.74
C ILE A 168 -8.78 -12.51 -7.65
N ILE A 169 -10.06 -12.84 -7.81
CA ILE A 169 -10.82 -13.79 -6.99
C ILE A 169 -11.16 -14.99 -7.88
N LEU A 170 -10.77 -16.19 -7.47
CA LEU A 170 -11.07 -17.41 -8.21
C LEU A 170 -12.39 -18.01 -7.72
N THR A 171 -13.34 -18.25 -8.62
CA THR A 171 -14.58 -18.96 -8.31
C THR A 171 -14.34 -20.46 -8.35
N THR A 172 -14.77 -21.16 -7.29
CA THR A 172 -14.59 -22.61 -7.13
C THR A 172 -15.77 -23.44 -7.64
N GLY A 173 -16.71 -22.83 -8.35
CA GLY A 173 -17.92 -23.49 -8.85
C GLY A 173 -18.41 -22.91 -10.17
N SER A 174 -18.96 -23.77 -11.02
CA SER A 174 -19.73 -23.41 -12.21
C SER A 174 -21.08 -22.85 -11.77
N GLY A 175 -21.13 -21.54 -11.54
CA GLY A 175 -22.38 -20.78 -11.41
C GLY A 175 -22.81 -20.24 -12.76
#